data_AF-A0A4V4NFX2-F1
#
_entry.id   AF-A0A4V4NFX2-F1
#
_cell.length_a   1.000
_cell.length_b   1.000
_cell.length_c   1.000
_cell.angle_alpha   90.00
_cell.angle_beta   90.00
_cell.angle_gamma   90.00
#
_symmetry.space_group_name_H-M   'P 1'
#
loop_
_entity.id
_entity.type
_entity.pdbx_description
1 polymer ?
#
loop_
_entity_poly.entity_id
_entity_poly.type
_entity_poly.pdbx_seq_one_letter_code
_entity_poly.pdbx_strand_id
1 'polypeptide(L)'
;MTRLDNQEFLKQVTALLSKNDGKSSIYITQKRFSYNPELPRRSEETLSDLPKGVETIIHQGDEDIRQYPVLIRVTDGNKSKGQKIKLSTVVEPIELDTFWAEYINILKNGLTGLKKKNKSKKKAKKSSKSVK
;
A
#
# COMPACT_ATOMS: atom_id res chain seq x y z
N MET A 1 -13.07 9.84 10.19
CA MET A 1 -11.65 9.79 9.80
C MET A 1 -11.52 10.76 8.66
N THR A 2 -10.83 11.85 8.89
CA THR A 2 -10.69 12.94 7.91
C THR A 2 -9.75 12.48 6.79
N ARG A 3 -10.06 12.86 5.55
CA ARG A 3 -9.16 12.68 4.41
C ARG A 3 -8.21 13.87 4.40
N LEU A 4 -6.93 13.57 4.30
CA LEU A 4 -5.87 14.56 4.22
C LEU A 4 -5.44 14.70 2.77
N ASP A 5 -4.94 15.89 2.44
CA ASP A 5 -4.19 16.09 1.21
C ASP A 5 -2.95 15.18 1.16
N ASN A 6 -2.49 14.85 -0.05
CA ASN A 6 -1.35 13.97 -0.26
C ASN A 6 -0.09 14.46 0.48
N GLN A 7 0.23 15.75 0.41
CA GLN A 7 1.42 16.30 1.07
C GLN A 7 1.28 16.32 2.59
N GLU A 8 0.10 16.67 3.10
CA GLU A 8 -0.16 16.68 4.53
C GLU A 8 -0.12 15.26 5.11
N PHE A 9 -0.68 14.29 4.39
CA PHE A 9 -0.64 12.88 4.76
C PHE A 9 0.81 12.39 4.91
N LEU A 10 1.68 12.67 3.92
CA LEU A 10 3.08 12.25 3.96
C LEU A 10 3.86 12.89 5.12
N LYS A 11 3.59 14.17 5.42
CA LYS A 11 4.17 14.86 6.59
C LYS A 11 3.74 14.18 7.90
N GLN A 12 2.46 13.88 8.06
CA GLN A 12 1.95 13.23 9.28
C GLN A 12 2.45 11.78 9.42
N VAL A 13 2.56 11.04 8.31
CA VAL A 13 3.16 9.69 8.31
C VAL A 13 4.63 9.72 8.72
N THR A 14 5.39 10.70 8.22
CA THR A 14 6.79 10.89 8.61
C THR A 14 6.92 11.15 10.11
N ALA A 15 6.11 12.08 10.65
CA ALA A 15 6.11 12.36 12.09
C ALA A 15 5.73 11.13 12.93
N LEU A 16 4.75 10.35 12.47
CA LEU A 16 4.31 9.12 13.13
C LEU A 16 5.44 8.07 13.17
N LEU A 17 6.12 7.84 12.05
CA LEU A 17 7.22 6.87 11.97
C LEU A 17 8.40 7.27 12.85
N SER A 18 8.80 8.55 12.80
CA SER A 18 9.88 9.09 13.65
C SER A 18 9.55 8.98 15.14
N LYS A 19 8.29 9.21 15.54
CA LYS A 19 7.85 9.05 16.93
C LYS A 19 7.85 7.57 17.37
N ASN A 20 7.51 6.66 16.45
CA ASN A 20 7.44 5.23 16.74
C ASN A 20 8.82 4.60 16.93
N ASP A 21 9.83 5.03 16.17
CA ASP A 21 11.23 4.58 16.31
C ASP A 21 11.37 3.04 16.30
N GLY A 22 10.52 2.36 15.53
CA GLY A 22 10.47 0.89 15.44
C GLY A 22 9.98 0.16 16.70
N LYS A 23 9.43 0.86 17.71
CA LYS A 23 9.04 0.26 19.00
C LYS A 23 7.67 -0.40 18.99
N SER A 24 6.73 0.13 18.21
CA SER A 24 5.36 -0.39 18.12
C SER A 24 4.93 -0.63 16.68
N SER A 25 3.80 -1.32 16.52
CA SER A 25 3.25 -1.64 15.21
C SER A 25 2.55 -0.44 14.58
N ILE A 26 2.88 -0.16 13.32
CA ILE A 26 2.12 0.78 12.48
C ILE A 26 1.43 -0.05 11.40
N TYR A 27 0.12 0.14 11.26
CA TYR A 27 -0.69 -0.57 10.29
C TYR A 27 -0.93 0.33 9.09
N ILE A 28 -0.58 -0.18 7.91
CA ILE A 28 -0.76 0.49 6.63
C ILE A 28 -1.68 -0.38 5.79
N THR A 29 -2.71 0.21 5.21
CA THR A 29 -3.60 -0.48 4.26
C THR A 29 -3.73 0.32 2.99
N GLN A 30 -3.60 -0.36 1.85
CA GLN A 30 -3.76 0.20 0.52
C GLN A 30 -4.87 -0.57 -0.18
N LYS A 31 -5.92 0.12 -0.64
CA LYS A 31 -7.05 -0.49 -1.34
C LYS A 31 -7.44 0.35 -2.54
N ARG A 32 -7.89 -0.30 -3.61
CA ARG A 32 -8.55 0.39 -4.72
C ARG A 32 -9.74 1.19 -4.18
N PHE A 33 -9.82 2.47 -4.53
CA PHE A 33 -10.95 3.31 -4.20
C PHE A 33 -11.98 3.19 -5.32
N SER A 34 -12.89 2.22 -5.19
CA SER A 34 -13.96 1.96 -6.17
C SER A 34 -15.29 2.64 -5.84
N TYR A 35 -15.37 3.34 -4.71
CA TYR A 35 -16.57 4.07 -4.32
C TYR A 35 -16.52 5.46 -4.97
N ASN A 36 -17.16 5.59 -6.13
CA ASN A 36 -17.49 6.88 -6.70
C ASN A 36 -19.02 7.08 -6.57
N PRO A 37 -19.50 8.07 -5.79
CA PRO A 37 -20.93 8.33 -5.67
C PRO A 37 -21.58 8.82 -6.97
N GLU A 38 -20.80 9.32 -7.92
CA GLU A 38 -21.28 9.83 -9.21
C GLU A 38 -21.32 8.76 -10.31
N LEU A 39 -20.59 7.65 -10.13
CA LEU A 39 -20.70 6.52 -11.06
C LEU A 39 -21.84 5.62 -10.61
N PRO A 40 -22.73 5.18 -11.53
CA PRO A 40 -23.70 4.15 -11.19
C PRO A 40 -22.93 2.95 -10.63
N ARG A 41 -23.31 2.52 -9.42
CA ARG A 41 -22.84 1.25 -8.87
C ARG A 41 -23.04 0.24 -9.98
N ARG A 42 -21.99 -0.52 -10.35
CA ARG A 42 -22.14 -1.68 -11.23
C ARG A 42 -23.36 -2.41 -10.71
N SER A 43 -24.42 -2.46 -11.51
CA SER A 43 -25.62 -3.18 -11.16
C SER A 43 -25.14 -4.55 -10.71
N GLU A 44 -25.37 -4.88 -9.44
CA GLU A 44 -25.53 -6.27 -9.06
C GLU A 44 -26.77 -6.72 -9.83
N GLU A 45 -26.54 -7.09 -11.09
CA GLU A 45 -27.50 -7.83 -11.88
C GLU A 45 -27.80 -9.07 -11.07
N THR A 46 -28.98 -9.05 -10.48
CA THR A 46 -29.58 -10.09 -9.67
C THR A 46 -29.41 -11.43 -10.36
N LEU A 47 -28.53 -12.28 -9.81
CA LEU A 47 -28.37 -13.69 -10.21
C LEU A 47 -29.56 -14.50 -9.71
N SER A 48 -30.74 -14.22 -10.24
CA SER A 48 -31.98 -14.90 -9.80
C SER A 48 -32.78 -15.53 -10.93
N ASP A 49 -32.46 -15.32 -12.21
CA ASP A 49 -33.34 -15.73 -13.31
C ASP A 49 -32.62 -16.10 -14.62
N LEU A 50 -31.62 -16.99 -14.57
CA LEU A 50 -30.97 -17.51 -15.77
C LEU A 50 -31.58 -18.88 -16.18
N PRO A 51 -32.26 -18.99 -17.35
CA PRO A 51 -32.82 -20.26 -17.82
C PRO A 51 -31.72 -21.21 -18.33
N LYS A 52 -31.95 -22.53 -18.23
CA LYS A 52 -31.02 -23.56 -18.76
C LYS A 52 -30.97 -23.49 -20.29
N GLY A 53 -29.93 -22.82 -20.80
CA GLY A 53 -29.66 -22.62 -22.23
C GLY A 53 -28.82 -21.37 -22.50
N VAL A 54 -28.05 -20.93 -21.51
CA VAL A 54 -27.28 -19.69 -21.54
C VAL A 54 -26.11 -19.84 -22.51
N GLU A 55 -26.15 -19.15 -23.65
CA GLU A 55 -24.92 -18.83 -24.37
C GLU A 55 -24.10 -17.89 -23.49
N THR A 56 -22.93 -18.36 -23.07
CA THR A 56 -21.97 -17.53 -22.35
C THR A 56 -21.64 -16.34 -23.23
N ILE A 57 -21.97 -15.13 -22.77
CA ILE A 57 -21.39 -13.92 -23.34
C ILE A 57 -19.90 -14.03 -23.08
N ILE A 58 -19.17 -14.48 -24.09
CA ILE A 58 -17.72 -14.34 -24.16
C ILE A 58 -17.51 -12.84 -23.97
N HIS A 59 -16.81 -12.45 -22.90
CA HIS A 59 -16.27 -11.11 -22.80
C HIS A 59 -15.40 -10.93 -24.05
N GLN A 60 -15.95 -10.33 -25.11
CA GLN A 60 -15.15 -9.75 -26.16
C GLN A 60 -14.22 -8.79 -25.41
N GLY A 61 -12.93 -9.09 -25.46
CA GLY A 61 -11.91 -8.51 -24.60
C GLY A 61 -11.71 -7.03 -24.90
N ASP A 62 -12.66 -6.19 -24.50
CA ASP A 62 -12.40 -4.78 -24.29
C ASP A 62 -11.46 -4.71 -23.10
N GLU A 63 -10.21 -4.32 -23.38
CA GLU A 63 -9.20 -4.01 -22.36
C GLU A 63 -9.84 -3.06 -21.34
N ASP A 64 -9.87 -3.45 -20.07
CA ASP A 64 -10.41 -2.61 -19.00
C ASP A 64 -9.46 -1.43 -18.74
N ILE A 65 -9.62 -0.36 -19.52
CA ILE A 65 -8.82 0.88 -19.45
C ILE A 65 -9.19 1.76 -18.24
N ARG A 66 -10.06 1.31 -17.34
CA ARG A 66 -10.53 2.13 -16.22
C ARG A 66 -9.43 2.33 -15.19
N GLN A 67 -9.12 3.58 -14.93
CA GLN A 67 -8.20 3.96 -13.87
C GLN A 67 -8.96 4.20 -12.57
N TYR A 68 -8.37 3.78 -11.45
CA TYR A 68 -8.99 3.90 -10.13
C TYR A 68 -8.03 4.56 -9.16
N PRO A 69 -8.49 5.54 -8.37
CA PRO A 69 -7.69 6.08 -7.30
C PRO A 69 -7.36 5.01 -6.25
N VAL A 70 -6.31 5.26 -5.48
CA VAL A 70 -5.87 4.38 -4.41
C VAL A 70 -6.14 5.02 -3.07
N LEU A 71 -6.86 4.33 -2.20
CA LEU A 71 -7.09 4.74 -0.82
C LEU A 71 -6.04 4.14 0.10
N ILE A 72 -5.25 5.00 0.72
CA ILE A 72 -4.20 4.63 1.67
C ILE A 72 -4.64 5.04 3.07
N ARG A 73 -4.48 4.15 4.04
CA ARG A 73 -4.74 4.42 5.46
C ARG A 73 -3.59 3.98 6.32
N VAL A 74 -3.30 4.77 7.36
CA VAL A 74 -2.23 4.51 8.34
C VAL A 74 -2.78 4.69 9.75
N THR A 75 -2.43 3.78 10.66
CA THR A 75 -2.79 3.89 12.08
C THR A 75 -1.73 3.29 13.00
N ASP A 76 -1.56 3.88 14.18
CA ASP A 76 -0.69 3.41 15.25
C ASP A 76 -1.27 2.20 16.01
N GLY A 77 -2.50 1.78 15.67
CA GLY A 77 -3.14 0.63 16.32
C GLY A 77 -3.52 0.84 17.79
N ASN A 78 -3.44 2.07 18.31
CA ASN A 78 -3.75 2.35 19.71
C ASN A 78 -5.19 1.90 20.05
N LYS A 79 -5.39 1.33 21.24
CA LYS A 79 -6.69 0.83 21.71
C LYS A 79 -7.61 2.00 22.12
N SER A 80 -7.04 3.08 22.63
CA SER A 80 -7.76 4.25 23.12
C SER A 80 -8.18 5.16 21.96
N LYS A 81 -9.47 5.23 21.66
CA LYS A 81 -10.01 5.96 20.48
C LYS A 81 -9.57 7.44 20.42
N GLY A 82 -9.47 8.13 21.56
CA GLY A 82 -9.10 9.55 21.61
C GLY A 82 -7.61 9.83 21.36
N GLN A 83 -6.74 8.83 21.52
CA GLN A 83 -5.30 8.94 21.30
C GLN A 83 -4.84 8.24 20.02
N LYS A 84 -5.75 7.50 19.38
CA LYS A 84 -5.47 6.69 18.19
C LYS A 84 -5.28 7.56 16.98
N ILE A 85 -4.08 7.52 16.42
CA ILE A 85 -3.77 8.19 15.16
C ILE A 85 -4.38 7.39 14.01
N LYS A 86 -5.16 8.07 13.17
CA LYS A 86 -5.86 7.52 12.00
C LYS A 86 -5.72 8.49 10.83
N LEU A 87 -4.83 8.17 9.91
CA LEU A 87 -4.55 8.98 8.71
C LEU A 87 -5.12 8.30 7.48
N SER A 88 -5.69 9.08 6.56
CA SER A 88 -6.12 8.55 5.26
C SER A 88 -5.97 9.58 4.16
N THR A 89 -5.60 9.12 2.97
CA THR A 89 -5.55 9.93 1.76
C THR A 89 -6.02 9.12 0.54
N VAL A 90 -6.44 9.81 -0.51
CA VAL A 90 -6.80 9.22 -1.81
C VAL A 90 -5.83 9.77 -2.84
N VAL A 91 -5.14 8.87 -3.51
CA VAL A 91 -4.15 9.19 -4.53
C VAL A 91 -4.79 8.93 -5.90
N GLU A 92 -4.90 9.98 -6.69
CA GLU A 92 -5.38 9.89 -8.07
C GLU A 92 -4.35 9.16 -8.96
N PRO A 93 -4.79 8.46 -10.01
CA PRO A 93 -3.88 7.73 -10.92
C PRO A 93 -2.76 8.61 -11.49
N ILE A 94 -3.06 9.88 -11.79
CA ILE A 94 -2.11 10.83 -12.39
C ILE A 94 -1.01 11.29 -11.41
N GLU A 95 -1.27 11.26 -10.11
CA GLU A 95 -0.32 11.69 -9.07
C GLU A 95 0.42 10.51 -8.43
N LEU A 96 0.08 9.28 -8.83
CA LEU A 96 0.52 8.06 -8.16
C LEU A 96 2.04 7.90 -8.15
N ASP A 97 2.70 8.15 -9.27
CA ASP A 97 4.15 7.98 -9.41
C ASP A 97 4.91 8.96 -8.50
N THR A 98 4.51 10.23 -8.50
CA THR A 98 5.08 11.28 -7.66
C THR A 98 4.88 10.96 -6.18
N PHE A 99 3.64 10.59 -5.81
CA PHE A 99 3.32 10.17 -4.45
C PHE A 99 4.15 8.96 -4.01
N TRP A 100 4.29 7.95 -4.88
CA TRP A 100 5.04 6.72 -4.58
C TRP A 100 6.52 6.97 -4.34
N ALA A 101 7.15 7.86 -5.11
CA ALA A 101 8.56 8.20 -4.93
C ALA A 101 8.83 8.75 -3.52
N GLU A 102 8.02 9.70 -3.07
CA GLU A 102 8.12 10.28 -1.73
C GLU A 102 7.74 9.28 -0.63
N TYR A 103 6.63 8.57 -0.83
CA TYR A 103 6.10 7.60 0.11
C TYR A 103 7.10 6.47 0.40
N ILE A 104 7.74 5.91 -0.64
CA ILE A 104 8.76 4.87 -0.48
C ILE A 104 9.98 5.40 0.29
N ASN A 105 10.41 6.63 0.03
CA ASN A 105 11.53 7.23 0.76
C ASN A 105 11.21 7.37 2.26
N ILE A 106 10.00 7.86 2.57
CA ILE A 106 9.51 7.97 3.95
C ILE A 106 9.48 6.60 4.65
N LEU A 107 8.95 5.56 3.98
CA LEU A 107 8.92 4.22 4.55
C LEU A 107 10.32 3.64 4.78
N LYS A 108 11.23 3.79 3.81
CA LYS A 108 12.62 3.30 3.94
C LYS A 108 13.34 3.93 5.13
N ASN A 109 13.14 5.23 5.34
CA ASN A 109 13.79 5.96 6.43
C ASN A 109 13.10 5.75 7.78
N GLY A 110 11.77 5.56 7.77
CA GLY A 110 10.97 5.42 8.99
C GLY A 110 10.84 3.99 9.54
N LEU A 111 11.06 2.96 8.73
CA LEU A 111 11.05 1.56 9.16
C LEU A 111 12.41 1.14 9.74
N THR A 112 12.77 1.77 10.85
CA THR A 112 13.99 1.48 11.62
C THR A 112 13.83 0.24 12.51
N GLY A 113 14.93 -0.24 13.10
CA GLY A 113 14.90 -1.36 14.07
C GLY A 113 14.96 -2.77 13.46
N LEU A 114 15.01 -2.91 12.14
CA LEU A 114 15.17 -4.20 11.47
C LEU A 114 16.61 -4.73 11.58
N LYS A 115 16.77 -6.03 11.86
CA LYS A 115 18.07 -6.69 11.84
C LYS A 115 18.65 -6.68 10.43
N LYS A 116 19.88 -6.19 10.29
CA LYS A 116 20.60 -6.22 9.01
C LYS A 116 20.76 -7.67 8.54
N LYS A 117 20.53 -7.92 7.25
CA LYS A 117 20.78 -9.22 6.63
C LYS A 117 22.26 -9.59 6.83
N ASN A 118 22.50 -10.73 7.48
CA ASN A 118 23.84 -11.28 7.61
C ASN A 118 24.37 -11.61 6.20
N LYS A 119 25.30 -10.80 5.69
CA LYS A 119 26.08 -11.17 4.50
C LYS A 119 27.05 -12.25 4.95
N SER A 120 26.77 -13.52 4.66
CA SER A 120 27.76 -14.57 4.89
C SER A 120 29.00 -14.18 4.10
N LYS A 121 30.14 -14.01 4.81
CA LYS A 121 31.43 -13.82 4.16
C LYS A 121 31.65 -15.08 3.32
N LYS A 122 31.46 -15.00 2.00
CA LYS A 122 32.02 -16.02 1.09
C LYS A 122 33.49 -16.10 1.46
N LYS A 123 33.89 -17.23 2.04
CA LYS A 123 35.27 -17.49 2.45
C LYS A 123 36.15 -17.18 1.25
N ALA A 124 36.92 -16.10 1.33
CA ALA A 124 38.07 -15.93 0.46
C ALA A 124 38.94 -17.15 0.73
N LYS A 125 38.94 -18.12 -0.21
CA LYS A 125 39.92 -19.21 -0.21
C LYS A 125 41.28 -18.52 -0.35
N LYS A 126 41.95 -18.24 0.77
CA LYS A 126 43.40 -18.08 0.79
C LYS A 126 43.96 -19.42 0.35
N SER A 127 44.32 -19.53 -0.93
CA SER A 127 45.18 -20.61 -1.41
C SER A 127 46.57 -20.41 -0.81
N SER A 128 46.79 -20.92 0.40
CA SER A 128 48.13 -21.18 0.91
C SER A 128 48.69 -22.38 0.16
N LYS A 129 49.35 -22.14 -0.97
CA LYS A 129 50.23 -23.13 -1.61
C LYS A 129 51.58 -23.01 -0.92
N SER A 130 51.85 -23.88 0.07
CA SER A 130 53.22 -24.12 0.53
C SER A 130 53.92 -24.93 -0.55
N VAL A 131 54.91 -24.35 -1.23
CA VAL A 131 55.87 -25.10 -2.02
C VAL A 131 57.04 -25.40 -1.09
N LYS A 132 57.31 -26.69 -0.93
CA LYS A 132 58.48 -27.27 -0.28
C LYS A 132 59.39 -27.78 -1.39
#